data_AF-A0A9E4A7P1-F1
#
_entry.id   AF-A0A9E4A7P1-F1
#
_cell.length_a   1.000
_cell.length_b   1.000
_cell.length_c   1.000
_cell.angle_alpha   90.00
_cell.angle_beta   90.00
_cell.angle_gamma   90.00
#
_symmetry.space_group_name_H-M   'P 1'
#
loop_
_entity.id
_entity.type
_entity.pdbx_description
1 polymer ?
#
loop_
_entity_poly.entity_id
_entity_poly.type
_entity_poly.pdbx_seq_one_letter_code
_entity_poly.pdbx_strand_id
1 'polypeptide(L)'
;METMGRFLVTLVAPVFVVVGLHCGIVMPDIDQRTTLLLHRSIITHSPLIPVIVVLLALRIGLGLYTFAMGVSIGFAVHHAFDLFPKGWTGAALISVPFYDYTPWLFSWIWIAFTTFACAYLAARLVQGRLDRLWYLLGFIYIFILTVPKEGAWLGPVVALVIAVLVLARTVLFRRAKAGA
;
A
#
# COMPACT_ATOMS: atom_id res chain seq x y z
N MET A 1 15.17 18.45 23.64
CA MET A 1 15.53 17.99 22.28
C MET A 1 14.52 16.97 21.73
N GLU A 2 14.11 15.96 22.50
CA GLU A 2 13.13 14.95 22.07
C GLU A 2 11.77 15.52 21.62
N THR A 3 11.29 16.56 22.32
CA THR A 3 10.01 17.23 22.02
C THR A 3 10.05 18.02 20.71
N MET A 4 11.19 18.67 20.42
CA MET A 4 11.41 19.42 19.17
C MET A 4 11.48 18.46 17.97
N GLY A 5 12.17 17.32 18.12
CA GLY A 5 12.22 16.29 17.08
C GLY A 5 10.85 15.70 16.76
N ARG A 6 10.04 15.38 17.78
CA ARG A 6 8.66 14.88 17.58
C ARG A 6 7.75 15.93 16.95
N PHE A 7 7.92 17.20 17.31
CA PHE A 7 7.18 18.31 16.73
C PHE A 7 7.48 18.47 15.24
N LEU A 8 8.76 18.46 14.85
CA LEU A 8 9.19 18.55 13.45
C LEU A 8 8.68 17.36 12.63
N VAL A 9 8.79 16.13 13.14
CA VAL A 9 8.25 14.93 12.48
C VAL A 9 6.74 15.06 12.27
N THR A 10 6.01 15.59 13.25
CA THR A 10 4.56 15.79 13.15
C THR A 10 4.20 16.83 12.09
N LEU A 11 4.99 17.90 11.97
CA LEU A 11 4.77 18.96 10.99
C LEU A 11 4.99 18.49 9.54
N VAL A 12 6.00 17.64 9.32
CA VAL A 12 6.35 17.14 7.96
C VAL A 12 5.62 15.84 7.59
N ALA A 13 5.09 15.10 8.55
CA ALA A 13 4.37 13.84 8.34
C ALA A 13 3.28 13.91 7.25
N PRO A 14 2.42 14.95 7.17
CA PRO A 14 1.38 15.01 6.15
C PRO A 14 1.98 15.06 4.74
N VAL A 15 3.07 15.81 4.56
CA VAL A 15 3.78 15.93 3.28
C VAL A 15 4.35 14.57 2.88
N PHE A 16 5.05 13.90 3.80
CA PHE A 16 5.62 12.58 3.54
C PHE A 16 4.56 11.52 3.26
N VAL A 17 3.43 11.53 3.97
CA VAL A 17 2.31 10.63 3.68
C VAL A 17 1.78 10.88 2.28
N VAL A 18 1.48 12.14 1.92
CA VAL A 18 0.91 12.47 0.59
C VAL A 18 1.87 12.09 -0.54
N VAL A 19 3.16 12.45 -0.43
CA VAL A 19 4.16 12.07 -1.44
C VAL A 19 4.27 10.55 -1.51
N GLY A 20 4.30 9.86 -0.37
CA GLY A 20 4.32 8.41 -0.30
C GLY A 20 3.10 7.76 -0.97
N LEU A 21 1.89 8.28 -0.75
CA LEU A 21 0.66 7.78 -1.38
C LEU A 21 0.74 7.84 -2.91
N HIS A 22 1.20 8.97 -3.45
CA HIS A 22 1.35 9.16 -4.90
C HIS A 22 2.47 8.29 -5.48
N CYS A 23 3.58 8.12 -4.75
CA CYS A 23 4.59 7.14 -5.16
C CYS A 23 4.01 5.72 -5.17
N GLY A 24 3.30 5.34 -4.11
CA GLY A 24 2.77 3.99 -3.92
C GLY A 24 1.70 3.61 -4.94
N ILE A 25 0.87 4.55 -5.39
CA ILE A 25 -0.17 4.25 -6.41
C ILE A 25 0.42 4.11 -7.82
N VAL A 26 1.56 4.75 -8.12
CA VAL A 26 2.17 4.77 -9.47
C VAL A 26 3.19 3.65 -9.66
N MET A 27 3.88 3.25 -8.59
CA MET A 27 5.05 2.39 -8.71
C MET A 27 4.78 0.93 -9.14
N PRO A 28 3.63 0.30 -8.85
CA PRO A 28 3.30 -1.02 -9.42
C PRO A 28 3.35 -1.02 -10.96
N ASP A 29 2.88 0.05 -11.60
CA ASP A 29 2.81 0.20 -13.06
C ASP A 29 4.10 0.72 -13.71
N ILE A 30 5.20 0.78 -12.96
CA ILE A 30 6.49 1.13 -13.57
C ILE A 30 6.95 0.05 -14.57
N ASP A 31 6.42 -1.18 -14.45
CA ASP A 31 6.66 -2.27 -15.39
C ASP A 31 6.24 -1.91 -16.82
N GLN A 32 5.14 -1.17 -16.99
CA GLN A 32 4.64 -0.67 -18.28
C GLN A 32 5.60 0.30 -18.98
N ARG A 33 6.59 0.84 -18.26
CA ARG A 33 7.58 1.80 -18.79
C ARG A 33 8.87 1.14 -19.24
N THR A 34 8.93 -0.19 -19.23
CA THR A 34 10.12 -0.95 -19.59
C THR A 34 9.81 -1.97 -20.67
N THR A 35 10.83 -2.40 -21.42
CA THR A 35 10.71 -3.52 -22.36
C THR A 35 11.02 -4.88 -21.71
N LEU A 36 11.53 -4.86 -20.47
CA LEU A 36 11.94 -6.07 -19.74
C LEU A 36 10.81 -6.70 -18.94
N LEU A 37 9.85 -5.90 -18.47
CA LEU A 37 8.73 -6.35 -17.68
C LEU A 37 7.43 -6.18 -18.48
N LEU A 38 6.59 -7.21 -18.46
CA LEU A 38 5.20 -7.08 -18.90
C LEU A 38 4.39 -6.42 -17.77
N HIS A 39 3.25 -5.83 -18.13
CA HIS A 39 2.32 -5.28 -17.13
C HIS A 39 1.93 -6.34 -16.10
N ARG A 40 1.70 -5.90 -14.86
CA ARG A 40 1.42 -6.74 -13.69
C ARG A 40 2.54 -7.74 -13.41
N SER A 41 3.79 -7.28 -13.53
CA SER A 41 4.95 -8.13 -13.22
C SER A 41 4.89 -8.61 -11.78
N ILE A 42 5.19 -9.90 -11.56
CA ILE A 42 5.29 -10.49 -10.23
C ILE A 42 6.28 -9.73 -9.33
N ILE A 43 7.23 -8.98 -9.91
CA ILE A 43 8.18 -8.16 -9.16
C ILE A 43 7.51 -6.88 -8.66
N THR A 44 6.91 -6.09 -9.55
CA THR A 44 6.32 -4.78 -9.23
C THR A 44 4.98 -4.89 -8.52
N HIS A 45 4.22 -5.96 -8.77
CA HIS A 45 2.93 -6.26 -8.14
C HIS A 45 3.07 -7.20 -6.93
N SER A 46 4.22 -7.14 -6.27
CA SER A 46 4.49 -7.82 -5.00
C SER A 46 4.66 -6.81 -3.86
N PRO A 47 4.58 -7.25 -2.60
CA PRO A 47 4.92 -6.38 -1.48
C PRO A 47 6.42 -6.04 -1.40
N LEU A 48 7.27 -6.53 -2.32
CA LEU A 48 8.72 -6.35 -2.27
C LEU A 48 9.13 -4.88 -2.21
N ILE A 49 8.55 -4.03 -3.08
CA ILE A 49 8.87 -2.60 -3.12
C ILE A 49 8.49 -1.92 -1.80
N PRO A 50 7.24 -2.05 -1.29
CA PRO A 50 6.88 -1.55 0.04
C PRO A 50 7.77 -2.08 1.16
N VAL A 51 8.13 -3.37 1.16
CA VAL A 51 9.05 -3.95 2.16
C VAL A 51 10.40 -3.23 2.13
N ILE A 52 11.01 -3.07 0.95
CA ILE A 52 12.29 -2.37 0.81
C ILE A 52 12.18 -0.93 1.32
N VAL A 53 11.13 -0.20 0.91
CA VAL A 53 10.91 1.19 1.34
C VAL A 53 10.74 1.29 2.86
N VAL A 54 9.99 0.37 3.48
CA VAL A 54 9.82 0.29 4.94
C VAL A 54 11.17 0.05 5.63
N LEU A 55 11.95 -0.93 5.16
CA LEU A 55 13.25 -1.24 5.76
C LEU A 55 14.22 -0.06 5.68
N LEU A 56 14.28 0.62 4.51
CA LEU A 56 15.10 1.81 4.33
C LEU A 56 14.65 2.98 5.22
N ALA A 57 13.33 3.24 5.28
CA ALA A 57 12.79 4.31 6.11
C ALA A 57 13.07 4.09 7.60
N LEU A 58 12.95 2.85 8.09
CA LEU A 58 13.28 2.50 9.48
C LEU A 58 14.79 2.62 9.76
N ARG A 59 15.64 2.34 8.77
CA ARG A 59 17.10 2.45 8.91
C ARG A 59 17.58 3.90 8.93
N ILE A 60 17.02 4.75 8.08
CA ILE A 60 17.42 6.17 7.94
C ILE A 60 16.84 7.02 9.08
N GLY A 61 15.60 6.74 9.50
CA GLY A 61 14.92 7.53 10.52
C GLY A 61 14.32 8.83 9.97
N LEU A 62 14.45 9.94 10.70
CA LEU A 62 13.97 11.29 10.30
C LEU A 62 12.47 11.39 9.98
N GLY A 63 11.65 10.49 10.52
CA GLY A 63 10.20 10.48 10.26
C GLY A 63 9.81 9.88 8.91
N LEU A 64 10.75 9.32 8.13
CA LEU A 64 10.48 8.68 6.83
C LEU A 64 9.56 7.45 6.93
N TYR A 65 9.31 6.93 8.14
CA TYR A 65 8.30 5.90 8.35
C TYR A 65 6.90 6.36 7.91
N THR A 66 6.59 7.67 7.97
CA THR A 66 5.33 8.22 7.49
C THR A 66 5.24 8.23 5.96
N PHE A 67 6.37 8.45 5.27
CA PHE A 67 6.49 8.25 3.82
C PHE A 67 6.28 6.78 3.45
N ALA A 68 6.97 5.85 4.13
CA ALA A 68 6.81 4.42 3.89
C ALA A 68 5.38 3.91 4.19
N MET A 69 4.71 4.50 5.18
CA MET A 69 3.29 4.26 5.45
C MET A 69 2.44 4.70 4.24
N GLY A 70 2.67 5.90 3.71
CA GLY A 70 2.01 6.39 2.49
C GLY A 70 2.23 5.47 1.29
N VAL A 71 3.48 5.06 1.02
CA VAL A 71 3.80 4.11 -0.07
C VAL A 71 3.04 2.80 0.09
N SER A 72 3.02 2.25 1.30
CA SER A 72 2.33 1.00 1.60
C SER A 72 0.81 1.11 1.40
N ILE A 73 0.21 2.25 1.77
CA ILE A 73 -1.21 2.53 1.53
C ILE A 73 -1.49 2.65 0.03
N GLY A 74 -0.66 3.40 -0.71
CA GLY A 74 -0.80 3.55 -2.16
C GLY A 74 -0.77 2.20 -2.89
N PHE A 75 0.19 1.33 -2.53
CA PHE A 75 0.25 -0.04 -3.08
C PHE A 75 -1.00 -0.85 -2.74
N ALA A 76 -1.46 -0.80 -1.49
CA ALA A 76 -2.66 -1.54 -1.07
C ALA A 76 -3.89 -1.08 -1.85
N VAL A 77 -4.06 0.22 -2.06
CA VAL A 77 -5.18 0.75 -2.85
C VAL A 77 -5.06 0.35 -4.32
N HIS A 78 -3.89 0.51 -4.95
CA HIS A 78 -3.66 0.10 -6.34
C HIS A 78 -4.08 -1.36 -6.57
N HIS A 79 -3.54 -2.27 -5.76
CA HIS A 79 -3.82 -3.70 -5.89
C HIS A 79 -5.27 -4.06 -5.55
N ALA A 80 -5.93 -3.29 -4.68
CA ALA A 80 -7.34 -3.47 -4.42
C ALA A 80 -8.21 -3.18 -5.65
N PHE A 81 -7.80 -2.25 -6.53
CA PHE A 81 -8.46 -2.05 -7.83
C PHE A 81 -8.12 -3.19 -8.81
N ASP A 82 -6.87 -3.64 -8.84
CA ASP A 82 -6.44 -4.75 -9.70
C ASP A 82 -7.11 -6.09 -9.40
N LEU A 83 -7.68 -6.28 -8.21
CA LEU A 83 -8.49 -7.44 -7.83
C LEU A 83 -9.80 -7.58 -8.62
N PHE A 84 -10.26 -6.49 -9.23
CA PHE A 84 -11.55 -6.44 -9.92
C PHE A 84 -11.40 -5.93 -11.35
N PRO A 85 -10.56 -6.56 -12.19
CA PRO A 85 -10.44 -6.17 -13.58
C PRO A 85 -11.74 -6.52 -14.33
N LYS A 86 -11.94 -5.93 -15.50
CA LYS A 86 -13.10 -6.27 -16.37
C LYS A 86 -13.13 -7.76 -16.77
N GLY A 87 -11.96 -8.40 -16.81
CA GLY A 87 -11.81 -9.84 -17.02
C GLY A 87 -10.40 -10.32 -16.64
N TRP A 88 -10.31 -11.54 -16.12
CA TRP A 88 -9.03 -12.15 -15.71
C TRP A 88 -8.33 -12.86 -16.86
N THR A 89 -7.89 -12.10 -17.85
CA THR A 89 -7.21 -12.60 -19.05
C THR A 89 -6.08 -11.65 -19.47
N GLY A 90 -5.08 -12.19 -20.18
CA GLY A 90 -3.96 -11.41 -20.73
C GLY A 90 -3.27 -10.54 -19.68
N ALA A 91 -3.13 -9.25 -19.97
CA ALA A 91 -2.44 -8.28 -19.12
C ALA A 91 -3.10 -8.02 -17.75
N ALA A 92 -4.30 -8.58 -17.48
CA ALA A 92 -4.88 -8.57 -16.14
C ALA A 92 -4.24 -9.61 -15.20
N LEU A 93 -3.53 -10.59 -15.76
CA LEU A 93 -2.85 -11.65 -15.03
C LEU A 93 -1.46 -11.19 -14.58
N ILE A 94 -0.99 -11.74 -13.47
CA ILE A 94 0.40 -11.57 -13.04
C ILE A 94 1.32 -12.19 -14.09
N SER A 95 2.29 -11.41 -14.57
CA SER A 95 3.31 -11.85 -15.51
C SER A 95 4.61 -12.22 -14.79
N VAL A 96 5.28 -13.26 -15.28
CA VAL A 96 6.59 -13.69 -14.80
C VAL A 96 7.63 -13.33 -15.86
N PRO A 97 8.65 -12.51 -15.54
CA PRO A 97 9.70 -12.15 -16.49
C PRO A 97 10.32 -13.40 -17.13
N PHE A 98 10.49 -13.36 -18.45
CA PHE A 98 11.07 -14.45 -19.26
C PHE A 98 10.26 -15.77 -19.32
N TYR A 99 9.02 -15.79 -18.80
CA TYR A 99 8.13 -16.95 -18.89
C TYR A 99 6.84 -16.58 -19.64
N ASP A 100 5.78 -16.21 -18.94
CA ASP A 100 4.51 -15.69 -19.48
C ASP A 100 3.60 -15.26 -18.29
N TYR A 101 2.31 -15.07 -18.54
CA TYR A 101 1.27 -14.88 -17.54
C TYR A 101 0.98 -16.14 -16.72
N THR A 102 0.65 -15.93 -15.45
CA THR A 102 0.20 -16.98 -14.53
C THR A 102 -1.30 -17.28 -14.69
N PRO A 103 -1.80 -18.43 -14.20
CA PRO A 103 -3.23 -18.71 -14.17
C PRO A 103 -4.02 -17.68 -13.35
N TRP A 104 -5.28 -17.44 -13.72
CA TRP A 104 -6.13 -16.42 -13.11
C TRP A 104 -6.25 -16.54 -11.59
N LEU A 105 -6.37 -17.77 -11.07
CA LEU A 105 -6.50 -17.99 -9.63
C LEU A 105 -5.21 -17.62 -8.89
N PHE A 106 -4.05 -17.94 -9.46
CA PHE A 106 -2.77 -17.52 -8.90
C PHE A 106 -2.63 -16.00 -8.90
N SER A 107 -2.94 -15.36 -10.02
CA SER A 107 -2.90 -13.90 -10.14
C SER A 107 -3.79 -13.22 -9.11
N TRP A 108 -5.03 -13.69 -8.97
CA TRP A 108 -6.00 -13.17 -8.02
C TRP A 108 -5.50 -13.32 -6.58
N ILE A 109 -5.02 -14.51 -6.19
CA ILE A 109 -4.48 -14.78 -4.85
C ILE A 109 -3.25 -13.90 -4.59
N TRP A 110 -2.37 -13.73 -5.58
CA TRP A 110 -1.16 -12.93 -5.44
C TRP A 110 -1.49 -11.45 -5.21
N ILE A 111 -2.38 -10.88 -6.02
CA ILE A 111 -2.81 -9.49 -5.87
C ILE A 111 -3.56 -9.29 -4.54
N ALA A 112 -4.38 -10.25 -4.12
CA ALA A 112 -5.04 -10.22 -2.81
C ALA A 112 -4.00 -10.24 -1.69
N PHE A 113 -3.03 -11.15 -1.75
CA PHE A 113 -1.93 -11.22 -0.80
C PHE A 113 -1.16 -9.90 -0.73
N THR A 114 -0.76 -9.33 -1.87
CA THR A 114 -0.06 -8.04 -1.92
C THR A 114 -0.91 -6.92 -1.31
N THR A 115 -2.20 -6.86 -1.61
CA THR A 115 -3.14 -5.89 -1.02
C THR A 115 -3.11 -5.94 0.51
N PHE A 116 -3.28 -7.14 1.08
CA PHE A 116 -3.30 -7.34 2.54
C PHE A 116 -1.93 -7.13 3.19
N ALA A 117 -0.85 -7.59 2.55
CA ALA A 117 0.51 -7.40 3.03
C ALA A 117 0.89 -5.91 3.10
N CYS A 118 0.55 -5.13 2.08
CA CYS A 118 0.82 -3.69 2.05
C CYS A 118 -0.03 -2.92 3.08
N ALA A 119 -1.31 -3.27 3.23
CA ALA A 119 -2.15 -2.71 4.29
C ALA A 119 -1.59 -3.05 5.69
N TYR A 120 -1.08 -4.28 5.88
CA TYR A 120 -0.43 -4.70 7.12
C TYR A 120 0.84 -3.89 7.40
N LEU A 121 1.71 -3.71 6.41
CA LEU A 121 2.93 -2.91 6.53
C LEU A 121 2.61 -1.47 6.96
N ALA A 122 1.63 -0.83 6.30
CA ALA A 122 1.16 0.49 6.69
C ALA A 122 0.67 0.53 8.15
N ALA A 123 -0.14 -0.45 8.57
CA ALA A 123 -0.65 -0.52 9.93
C ALA A 123 0.45 -0.72 10.98
N ARG A 124 1.53 -1.44 10.65
CA ARG A 124 2.69 -1.65 11.54
C ARG A 124 3.49 -0.38 11.80
N LEU A 125 3.43 0.59 10.89
CA LEU A 125 4.12 1.87 10.98
C LEU A 125 3.37 2.92 11.81
N VAL A 126 2.12 2.66 12.18
CA VAL A 126 1.33 3.54 13.04
C VAL A 126 1.87 3.54 14.48
N GLN A 127 2.34 4.70 14.96
CA GLN A 127 2.93 4.85 16.30
C GLN A 127 2.00 5.61 17.27
N GLY A 128 1.14 6.51 16.76
CA GLY A 128 0.30 7.38 17.60
C GLY A 128 -1.10 7.67 17.05
N ARG A 129 -1.82 8.58 17.71
CA ARG A 129 -3.17 9.02 17.30
C ARG A 129 -3.14 9.77 15.96
N LEU A 130 -2.15 10.64 15.76
CA LEU A 130 -2.00 11.38 14.51
C LEU A 130 -1.64 10.46 13.34
N ASP A 131 -0.75 9.48 13.55
CA ASP A 131 -0.46 8.47 12.51
C ASP A 131 -1.70 7.65 12.14
N ARG A 132 -2.55 7.30 13.12
CA ARG A 132 -3.83 6.63 12.84
C ARG A 132 -4.75 7.50 11.97
N LEU A 133 -4.81 8.79 12.26
CA LEU A 133 -5.57 9.73 11.44
C LEU A 133 -5.01 9.76 10.01
N TRP A 134 -3.69 9.91 9.85
CA TRP A 134 -3.05 9.92 8.53
C TRP A 134 -3.17 8.60 7.79
N TYR A 135 -3.14 7.46 8.49
CA TYR A 135 -3.38 6.15 7.92
C TYR A 135 -4.79 6.05 7.34
N LEU A 136 -5.83 6.41 8.11
CA LEU A 136 -7.22 6.35 7.65
C LEU A 136 -7.50 7.37 6.54
N LEU A 137 -7.07 8.62 6.72
CA LEU A 137 -7.22 9.66 5.70
C LEU A 137 -6.45 9.33 4.42
N GLY A 138 -5.28 8.68 4.53
CA GLY A 138 -4.49 8.26 3.39
C GLY A 138 -5.22 7.25 2.51
N PHE A 139 -5.84 6.23 3.11
CA PHE A 139 -6.70 5.29 2.39
C PHE A 139 -7.84 6.01 1.69
N ILE A 140 -8.58 6.86 2.41
CA ILE A 140 -9.72 7.60 1.86
C ILE A 140 -9.29 8.49 0.69
N TYR A 141 -8.24 9.29 0.90
CA TYR A 141 -7.74 10.26 -0.07
C TYR A 141 -7.30 9.58 -1.37
N ILE A 142 -6.40 8.59 -1.29
CA ILE A 142 -5.87 7.97 -2.51
C ILE A 142 -6.92 7.10 -3.20
N PHE A 143 -7.85 6.51 -2.44
CA PHE A 143 -8.99 5.79 -3.00
C PHE A 143 -9.89 6.71 -3.83
N ILE A 144 -10.31 7.85 -3.26
CA ILE A 144 -11.16 8.83 -3.96
C ILE A 144 -10.50 9.31 -5.26
N LEU A 145 -9.19 9.53 -5.26
CA LEU A 145 -8.45 9.94 -6.47
C LEU A 145 -8.32 8.83 -7.52
N THR A 146 -8.43 7.56 -7.13
CA THR A 146 -8.27 6.42 -8.03
C THR A 146 -9.60 6.01 -8.66
N VAL A 147 -10.73 6.15 -7.96
CA VAL A 147 -12.07 5.78 -8.46
C VAL A 147 -12.41 6.32 -9.86
N PRO A 148 -12.20 7.61 -10.19
CA PRO A 148 -12.56 8.14 -11.51
C PRO A 148 -11.78 7.50 -12.67
N LYS A 149 -10.58 6.97 -12.41
CA LYS A 149 -9.72 6.33 -13.42
C LYS A 149 -10.16 4.90 -13.69
N GLU A 150 -10.51 4.17 -12.64
CA GLU A 150 -10.79 2.74 -12.71
C GLU A 150 -12.27 2.42 -13.01
N GLY A 151 -13.20 3.32 -12.68
CA GLY A 151 -14.63 3.16 -12.97
C GLY A 151 -15.36 2.10 -12.14
N ALA A 152 -14.65 1.31 -11.32
CA ALA A 152 -15.20 0.32 -10.40
C ALA A 152 -14.72 0.60 -8.97
N TRP A 153 -15.64 0.77 -8.01
CA TRP A 153 -15.28 1.18 -6.64
C TRP A 153 -15.75 0.22 -5.54
N LEU A 154 -16.85 -0.52 -5.75
CA LEU A 154 -17.45 -1.34 -4.69
C LEU A 154 -16.58 -2.55 -4.29
N GLY A 155 -16.04 -3.30 -5.25
CA GLY A 155 -15.12 -4.40 -4.95
C GLY A 155 -13.86 -3.92 -4.20
N PRO A 156 -13.14 -2.91 -4.73
CA PRO A 156 -11.96 -2.37 -4.08
C PRO A 156 -12.20 -1.85 -2.66
N VAL A 157 -13.30 -1.11 -2.42
CA VAL A 157 -13.61 -0.61 -1.06
C VAL A 157 -13.91 -1.76 -0.10
N VAL A 158 -14.64 -2.79 -0.53
CA VAL A 158 -14.93 -3.97 0.30
C VAL A 158 -13.64 -4.71 0.66
N ALA A 159 -12.75 -4.93 -0.30
CA ALA A 159 -11.46 -5.58 -0.07
C ALA A 159 -10.61 -4.80 0.96
N LEU A 160 -10.51 -3.47 0.81
CA LEU A 160 -9.77 -2.61 1.73
C LEU A 160 -10.38 -2.56 3.13
N VAL A 161 -11.71 -2.48 3.24
CA VAL A 161 -12.40 -2.52 4.55
C VAL A 161 -12.13 -3.85 5.25
N ILE A 162 -12.24 -4.98 4.55
CA ILE A 162 -11.92 -6.30 5.12
C ILE A 162 -10.47 -6.33 5.58
N ALA A 163 -9.52 -5.88 4.75
CA ALA A 163 -8.11 -5.81 5.11
C ALA A 163 -7.90 -4.98 6.39
N VAL A 164 -8.41 -3.75 6.44
CA VAL A 164 -8.27 -2.87 7.61
C VAL A 164 -8.93 -3.46 8.86
N LEU A 165 -10.11 -4.09 8.76
CA LEU A 165 -10.81 -4.69 9.90
C LEU A 165 -10.07 -5.91 10.47
N VAL A 166 -9.57 -6.80 9.60
CA VAL A 166 -8.74 -7.95 10.01
C VAL A 166 -7.47 -7.47 10.72
N LEU A 167 -6.87 -6.39 10.20
CA LEU A 167 -5.66 -5.80 10.75
C LEU A 167 -5.87 -5.02 12.06
N ALA A 168 -7.02 -4.35 12.20
CA ALA A 168 -7.37 -3.64 13.42
C ALA A 168 -7.32 -4.60 14.63
N ARG A 169 -7.87 -5.80 14.45
CA ARG A 169 -7.90 -6.88 15.47
C ARG A 169 -6.50 -7.38 15.87
N THR A 170 -5.52 -7.32 14.97
CA THR A 170 -4.20 -7.95 15.18
C THR A 170 -3.12 -6.95 15.59
N VAL A 171 -3.12 -5.74 15.04
CA VAL A 171 -2.02 -4.76 15.19
C VAL A 171 -2.45 -3.51 15.96
N LEU A 172 -3.60 -2.91 15.59
CA LEU A 172 -4.00 -1.61 16.15
C LEU A 172 -4.46 -1.71 17.61
N PHE A 173 -5.15 -2.79 18.00
CA PHE A 173 -5.62 -2.97 19.38
C PHE A 173 -4.56 -3.51 20.36
N ARG A 174 -3.52 -4.21 19.89
CA ARG A 174 -2.47 -4.73 20.79
C ARG A 174 -1.62 -3.61 21.40
N ARG A 175 -1.40 -2.51 20.69
CA ARG A 175 -0.65 -1.35 21.21
C ARG A 175 -1.47 -0.47 22.15
N ALA A 176 -2.81 -0.45 22.02
CA ALA A 176 -3.68 0.28 22.95
C ALA A 176 -3.71 -0.34 24.35
N LYS A 177 -3.55 -1.67 24.47
CA LYS A 177 -3.45 -2.38 25.75
C LYS A 177 -2.05 -2.35 26.39
N ALA A 178 -1.00 -2.05 25.63
CA ALA A 178 0.38 -2.04 26.12
C ALA A 178 0.82 -0.69 26.72
N GLY A 179 -0.04 0.33 26.67
CA GLY A 179 0.20 1.66 27.24
C GLY A 179 -0.91 2.13 28.19
N ALA A 180 -1.68 1.18 28.74
CA ALA A 180 -2.70 1.39 29.77
C ALA A 180 -2.27 0.71 31.06
#